data_AF-A0A7J8RCG3-F1
#
_entry.id   AF-A0A7J8RCG3-F1
#
_cell.length_a   1.000
_cell.length_b   1.000
_cell.length_c   1.000
_cell.angle_alpha   90.00
_cell.angle_beta   90.00
_cell.angle_gamma   90.00
#
_symmetry.space_group_name_H-M   'P 1'
#
loop_
_entity.id
_entity.type
_entity.pdbx_description
1 polymer ?
#
loop_
_entity_poly.entity_id
_entity_poly.type
_entity_poly.pdbx_seq_one_letter_code
_entity_poly.pdbx_strand_id
1 'polypeptide(L)'
;MTQKADDGNDNADGSDPRQKMPPEIKRYYEVHIRAPSKWRPFTIREVKASYIGQLVRISGIVTRCSDVKPLMQVAVYTCEECGYEIFQDVTARVFMPLFECPSKLCFVNRKKGNLILQLRASKFLKFQEAKIQELAEHVPKGHIPRSMTGHFRGEMTRKVAPGDVVELSGIFLPIPYTGFRAMRAGLVADTYLEVMSDTHFKKKYGV
;
A
#
# COMPACT_ATOMS: atom_id res chain seq x y z
N MET A 1 66.79 1.70 5.66
CA MET A 1 66.04 0.57 5.05
C MET A 1 64.90 0.23 5.99
N THR A 2 63.71 0.66 5.61
CA THR A 2 62.46 0.59 6.35
C THR A 2 61.91 -0.83 6.39
N GLN A 3 61.74 -1.37 7.60
CA GLN A 3 60.77 -2.41 7.88
C GLN A 3 59.58 -1.73 8.57
N LYS A 4 58.40 -1.81 7.97
CA LYS A 4 57.14 -1.82 8.72
C LYS A 4 56.23 -2.87 8.10
N ALA A 5 55.85 -3.80 8.97
CA ALA A 5 54.85 -4.81 8.76
C ALA A 5 53.51 -4.15 8.38
N ASP A 6 52.84 -4.76 7.43
CA ASP A 6 51.44 -4.49 7.09
C ASP A 6 50.58 -5.32 8.03
N ASP A 7 50.26 -4.75 9.20
CA ASP A 7 49.27 -5.31 10.12
C ASP A 7 47.87 -5.06 9.56
N GLY A 8 47.10 -6.14 9.44
CA GLY A 8 45.76 -6.11 8.90
C GLY A 8 44.69 -5.51 9.83
N ASN A 9 43.50 -5.46 9.23
CA ASN A 9 42.16 -5.41 9.83
C ASN A 9 41.58 -4.03 10.19
N ASP A 10 40.56 -3.62 9.43
CA ASP A 10 39.30 -3.08 9.96
C ASP A 10 38.17 -3.22 8.91
N ASN A 11 37.83 -4.46 8.57
CA ASN A 11 36.51 -4.79 8.01
C ASN A 11 35.54 -4.98 9.18
N ALA A 12 35.12 -3.89 9.79
CA ALA A 12 33.94 -3.85 10.65
C ALA A 12 32.89 -3.00 9.95
N ASP A 13 32.17 -3.60 8.99
CA ASP A 13 30.88 -3.09 8.54
C ASP A 13 29.88 -3.25 9.70
N GLY A 14 30.03 -2.36 10.69
CA GLY A 14 29.18 -2.19 11.85
C GLY A 14 28.04 -1.23 11.56
N SER A 15 27.55 -1.20 10.32
CA SER A 15 26.34 -0.47 9.97
C SER A 15 25.19 -1.03 10.82
N ASP A 16 24.62 -0.17 11.66
CA ASP A 16 23.48 -0.53 12.51
C ASP A 16 22.39 -1.15 11.62
N PRO A 17 21.82 -2.32 11.95
CA PRO A 17 20.78 -2.95 11.13
C PRO A 17 19.58 -2.03 10.86
N ARG A 18 19.39 -0.99 11.68
CA ARG A 18 18.35 0.04 11.51
C ARG A 18 18.71 1.11 10.48
N GLN A 19 19.97 1.21 10.06
CA GLN A 19 20.45 2.06 8.97
C GLN A 19 20.31 1.40 7.60
N LYS A 20 20.02 0.09 7.56
CA LYS A 20 19.90 -0.65 6.31
C LYS A 20 18.70 -0.12 5.54
N MET A 21 19.00 0.55 4.43
CA MET A 21 18.00 1.10 3.53
C MET A 21 17.06 -0.02 3.04
N PRO A 22 15.74 0.07 3.31
CA PRO A 22 14.80 -0.98 2.93
C PRO A 22 14.76 -1.15 1.40
N PRO A 23 14.56 -2.37 0.88
CA PRO A 23 14.46 -2.59 -0.56
C PRO A 23 13.29 -1.80 -1.19
N GLU A 24 12.26 -1.49 -0.41
CA GLU A 24 11.07 -0.73 -0.81
C GLU A 24 11.42 0.65 -1.36
N ILE A 25 12.42 1.34 -0.79
CA ILE A 25 12.80 2.69 -1.25
C ILE A 25 13.62 2.64 -2.55
N LYS A 26 14.33 1.54 -2.84
CA LYS A 26 15.10 1.34 -4.08
C LYS A 26 14.25 0.84 -5.26
N ARG A 27 13.04 0.34 -5.00
CA ARG A 27 12.14 -0.18 -6.06
C ARG A 27 11.47 0.98 -6.79
N TYR A 28 11.86 1.25 -8.04
CA TYR A 28 11.19 2.24 -8.91
C TYR A 28 10.18 1.63 -9.88
N TYR A 29 9.83 0.36 -9.69
CA TYR A 29 8.86 -0.35 -10.51
C TYR A 29 7.78 -1.00 -9.63
N GLU A 30 6.63 -1.26 -10.24
CA GLU A 30 5.50 -1.93 -9.62
C GLU A 30 5.21 -3.22 -10.37
N VAL A 31 4.75 -4.26 -9.66
CA VAL A 31 4.40 -5.54 -10.25
C VAL A 31 2.92 -5.77 -10.05
N HIS A 32 2.23 -6.02 -11.16
CA HIS A 32 0.80 -6.26 -11.19
C HIS A 32 0.50 -7.66 -11.71
N ILE A 33 -0.41 -8.35 -11.03
CA ILE A 33 -0.86 -9.68 -11.43
C ILE A 33 -2.12 -9.54 -12.29
N ARG A 34 -2.05 -9.97 -13.54
CA ARG A 34 -3.20 -10.03 -14.42
C ARG A 34 -3.88 -11.40 -14.33
N ALA A 35 -5.17 -11.42 -14.01
CA ALA A 35 -5.92 -12.66 -14.00
C ALA A 35 -6.01 -13.27 -15.43
N PRO A 36 -5.96 -14.60 -15.58
CA PRO A 36 -6.10 -15.26 -16.88
C PRO A 36 -7.44 -14.92 -17.55
N SER A 37 -7.43 -14.65 -18.85
CA SER A 37 -8.65 -14.30 -19.60
C SER A 37 -9.72 -15.39 -19.57
N LYS A 38 -9.32 -16.65 -19.37
CA LYS A 38 -10.22 -17.82 -19.27
C LYS A 38 -11.09 -17.81 -18.02
N TRP A 39 -10.72 -17.06 -16.99
CA TRP A 39 -11.49 -17.03 -15.74
C TRP A 39 -12.75 -16.20 -15.92
N ARG A 40 -13.90 -16.80 -15.62
CA ARG A 40 -15.19 -16.10 -15.65
C ARG A 40 -15.18 -15.01 -14.57
N PRO A 41 -15.62 -13.78 -14.88
CA PRO A 41 -15.77 -12.74 -13.87
C PRO A 41 -16.89 -13.13 -12.90
N PHE A 42 -16.61 -13.00 -11.60
CA PHE A 42 -17.59 -13.12 -10.54
C PHE A 42 -18.46 -11.86 -10.47
N THR A 43 -19.70 -12.03 -10.02
CA THR A 43 -20.53 -10.92 -9.56
C THR A 43 -20.10 -10.51 -8.15
N ILE A 44 -20.30 -9.24 -7.78
CA ILE A 44 -19.88 -8.71 -6.47
C ILE A 44 -20.55 -9.50 -5.32
N ARG A 45 -21.78 -9.96 -5.49
CA ARG A 45 -22.53 -10.79 -4.55
C ARG A 45 -21.97 -12.20 -4.35
N GLU A 46 -21.33 -12.77 -5.38
CA GLU A 46 -20.71 -14.10 -5.30
C GLU A 46 -19.40 -14.09 -4.49
N VAL A 47 -18.75 -12.93 -4.38
CA VAL A 47 -17.53 -12.77 -3.59
C VAL A 47 -17.88 -12.79 -2.09
N LYS A 48 -17.68 -13.96 -1.49
CA LYS A 48 -17.87 -14.23 -0.06
C LYS A 48 -16.52 -14.27 0.68
N ALA A 49 -16.58 -14.39 2.00
CA ALA A 49 -15.41 -14.50 2.89
C ALA A 49 -14.43 -15.63 2.50
N SER A 50 -14.91 -16.70 1.84
CA SER A 50 -14.06 -17.80 1.36
C SER A 50 -12.99 -17.38 0.35
N TYR A 51 -13.19 -16.24 -0.33
CA TYR A 51 -12.27 -15.70 -1.33
C TYR A 51 -11.29 -14.68 -0.75
N ILE A 52 -11.28 -14.46 0.57
CA ILE A 52 -10.30 -13.59 1.22
C ILE A 52 -8.89 -14.14 0.98
N GLY A 53 -7.98 -13.27 0.56
CA GLY A 53 -6.59 -13.60 0.20
C GLY A 53 -6.42 -14.19 -1.20
N GLN A 54 -7.51 -14.39 -1.97
CA GLN A 54 -7.45 -14.96 -3.31
C GLN A 54 -7.51 -13.87 -4.38
N LEU A 55 -6.91 -14.17 -5.55
CA LEU A 55 -7.05 -13.35 -6.75
C LEU A 55 -8.45 -13.59 -7.35
N VAL A 56 -9.29 -12.56 -7.34
CA VAL A 56 -10.64 -12.59 -7.91
C VAL A 56 -10.75 -11.64 -9.08
N ARG A 57 -11.58 -12.00 -10.06
CA ARG A 57 -11.98 -11.12 -11.17
C ARG A 57 -13.44 -10.77 -10.96
N ILE A 58 -13.76 -9.49 -10.85
CA ILE A 58 -15.11 -8.99 -10.65
C ILE A 58 -15.53 -8.09 -11.81
N SER A 59 -16.83 -8.05 -12.09
CA SER A 59 -17.42 -7.12 -13.05
C SER A 59 -18.37 -6.15 -12.35
N GLY A 60 -18.35 -4.88 -12.75
CA GLY A 60 -19.24 -3.87 -12.17
C GLY A 60 -19.10 -2.50 -12.81
N ILE A 61 -19.92 -1.57 -12.31
CA ILE A 61 -19.88 -0.16 -12.71
C ILE A 61 -19.22 0.67 -11.61
N VAL A 62 -18.32 1.56 -11.99
CA VAL A 62 -17.68 2.49 -11.05
C VAL A 62 -18.67 3.61 -10.73
N THR A 63 -19.03 3.78 -9.46
CA THR A 63 -20.01 4.79 -9.05
C THR A 63 -19.36 6.05 -8.52
N ARG A 64 -18.24 5.90 -7.83
CA ARG A 64 -17.50 7.02 -7.23
C ARG A 64 -16.01 6.73 -7.28
N CYS A 65 -15.24 7.72 -7.69
CA CYS A 65 -13.78 7.72 -7.59
C CYS A 65 -13.36 8.86 -6.66
N SER A 66 -12.39 8.61 -5.79
CA SER A 66 -11.70 9.68 -5.07
C SER A 66 -10.65 10.33 -5.99
N ASP A 67 -10.21 11.53 -5.60
CA ASP A 67 -8.98 12.09 -6.15
C ASP A 67 -7.76 11.25 -5.75
N VAL A 68 -6.69 11.39 -6.52
CA VAL A 68 -5.42 10.71 -6.25
C VAL A 68 -4.72 11.40 -5.09
N LYS A 69 -4.40 10.64 -4.05
CA LYS A 69 -3.71 11.11 -2.84
C LYS A 69 -2.36 10.41 -2.71
N PRO A 70 -1.32 11.06 -2.16
CA PRO A 70 -0.07 10.40 -1.85
C PRO A 70 -0.24 9.49 -0.64
N LEU A 71 0.14 8.22 -0.80
CA LEU A 71 0.25 7.23 0.27
C LEU A 71 1.73 6.99 0.58
N MET A 72 2.12 7.18 1.82
CA MET A 72 3.51 6.95 2.24
C MET A 72 3.79 5.45 2.32
N GLN A 73 4.87 5.02 1.66
CA GLN A 73 5.35 3.64 1.68
C GLN A 73 6.55 3.50 2.62
N VAL A 74 7.50 4.43 2.55
CA VAL A 74 8.66 4.47 3.43
C VAL A 74 8.78 5.86 4.02
N ALA A 75 8.72 5.95 5.35
CA ALA A 75 8.97 7.18 6.09
C ALA A 75 10.45 7.27 6.45
N VAL A 76 11.09 8.39 6.11
CA VAL A 76 12.50 8.67 6.44
C VAL A 76 12.57 9.75 7.49
N TYR A 77 13.24 9.45 8.59
CA TYR A 77 13.47 10.38 9.69
C TYR A 77 14.94 10.74 9.78
N THR A 78 15.23 12.01 10.03
CA THR A 78 16.60 12.49 10.28
C THR A 78 16.67 13.05 11.70
N CYS A 79 17.70 12.64 12.44
CA CYS A 79 17.98 13.18 13.76
C CYS A 79 18.72 14.52 13.66
N GLU A 80 18.25 15.55 14.38
CA GLU A 80 18.90 16.88 14.37
C GLU A 80 20.27 16.89 15.06
N GLU A 81 20.48 16.04 16.08
CA GLU A 81 21.70 16.06 16.90
C GLU A 81 22.84 15.24 16.29
N CYS A 82 22.53 14.07 15.71
CA CYS A 82 23.55 13.15 15.18
C CYS A 82 23.52 12.98 13.65
N GLY A 83 22.55 13.58 12.95
CA GLY A 83 22.40 13.45 11.51
C GLY A 83 21.99 12.05 11.03
N TYR A 84 21.67 11.14 11.94
CA TYR A 84 21.36 9.75 11.62
C TYR A 84 20.00 9.62 10.94
N GLU A 85 19.97 8.90 9.81
CA GLU A 85 18.76 8.61 9.04
C GLU A 85 18.16 7.26 9.44
N ILE A 86 16.83 7.24 9.62
CA ILE A 86 16.07 6.05 10.00
C ILE A 86 14.98 5.83 8.96
N PHE A 87 14.88 4.58 8.50
CA PHE A 87 13.86 4.17 7.54
C PHE A 87 12.80 3.32 8.25
N GLN A 88 11.55 3.75 8.18
CA GLN A 88 10.39 3.01 8.68
C GLN A 88 9.48 2.61 7.52
N ASP A 89 9.26 1.31 7.33
CA ASP A 89 8.29 0.80 6.35
C ASP A 89 6.86 0.97 6.87
N VAL A 90 5.98 1.50 6.04
CA VAL A 90 4.59 1.81 6.36
C VAL A 90 3.69 0.77 5.69
N THR A 91 3.38 -0.29 6.44
CA THR A 91 2.53 -1.40 5.97
C THR A 91 1.04 -1.13 6.19
N ALA A 92 0.69 -0.29 7.17
CA ALA A 92 -0.68 0.01 7.58
C ALA A 92 -1.12 1.42 7.15
N ARG A 93 -2.43 1.63 7.03
CA ARG A 93 -3.01 2.96 6.72
C ARG A 93 -2.71 4.02 7.77
N VAL A 94 -2.55 3.58 9.01
CA VAL A 94 -2.20 4.41 10.16
C VAL A 94 -0.97 3.79 10.77
N PHE A 95 0.05 4.59 10.99
CA PHE A 95 1.29 4.18 11.63
C PHE A 95 1.69 5.22 12.67
N MET A 96 2.46 4.79 13.67
CA MET A 96 2.99 5.68 14.68
C MET A 96 4.37 6.17 14.22
N PRO A 97 4.60 7.49 14.15
CA PRO A 97 5.90 8.02 13.80
C PRO A 97 6.91 7.74 14.90
N LEU A 98 8.19 7.67 14.53
CA LEU A 98 9.28 7.52 15.50
C LEU A 98 9.68 8.90 16.03
N PHE A 99 9.77 9.01 17.35
CA PHE A 99 10.16 10.25 18.05
C PHE A 99 11.55 10.16 18.67
N GLU A 100 11.99 8.96 19.05
CA GLU A 100 13.28 8.75 19.73
C GLU A 100 14.31 8.17 18.75
N CYS A 101 15.48 8.82 18.67
CA CYS A 101 16.58 8.33 17.85
C CYS A 101 17.20 7.04 18.45
N PRO A 102 17.20 5.91 17.71
CA PRO A 102 17.81 4.66 18.15
C PRO A 102 19.33 4.60 17.98
N SER A 103 19.97 5.69 17.52
CA SER A 103 21.40 5.69 17.19
C SER A 103 22.27 5.49 18.43
N LYS A 104 23.36 4.71 18.29
CA LYS A 104 24.35 4.51 19.35
C LYS A 104 24.97 5.83 19.82
N LEU A 105 25.16 6.79 18.93
CA LEU A 105 25.70 8.12 19.25
C LEU A 105 24.79 8.91 20.20
N CYS A 106 23.49 8.98 19.92
CA CYS A 106 22.53 9.64 20.81
C CYS A 106 22.39 8.89 22.14
N PHE A 107 22.41 7.55 22.09
CA PHE A 107 22.33 6.71 23.29
C PHE A 107 23.54 6.90 24.22
N VAL A 108 24.76 6.88 23.69
CA VAL A 108 26.01 7.09 24.46
C VAL A 108 26.07 8.51 25.04
N ASN A 109 25.67 9.51 24.26
CA ASN A 109 25.66 10.91 24.69
C ASN A 109 24.49 11.25 25.65
N ARG A 110 23.62 10.28 25.99
CA ARG A 110 22.39 10.46 26.80
C ARG A 110 21.49 11.60 26.31
N LYS A 111 21.56 11.93 25.02
CA LYS A 111 20.70 12.94 24.39
C LYS A 111 19.56 12.23 23.67
N LYS A 112 18.33 12.61 23.98
CA LYS A 112 17.17 12.23 23.18
C LYS A 112 17.13 13.10 21.93
N GLY A 113 17.84 12.67 20.89
CA GLY A 113 17.84 13.37 19.60
C GLY A 113 16.42 13.40 19.03
N ASN A 114 15.97 14.60 18.65
CA ASN A 114 14.67 14.82 18.04
C ASN A 114 14.67 14.31 16.60
N LEU A 115 13.65 13.52 16.24
CA LEU A 115 13.50 12.96 14.89
C LEU A 115 12.53 13.80 14.06
N ILE A 116 13.02 14.30 12.93
CA ILE A 116 12.20 15.04 11.97
C ILE A 116 11.90 14.15 10.77
N LEU A 117 10.62 14.04 10.43
CA LEU A 117 10.18 13.36 9.20
C LEU A 117 10.59 14.19 7.98
N GLN A 118 11.42 13.61 7.12
CA GLN A 118 11.85 14.23 5.87
C GLN A 118 10.94 13.78 4.72
N LEU A 119 10.06 14.68 4.28
CA LEU A 119 9.13 14.40 3.18
C LEU A 119 9.86 14.12 1.86
N ARG A 120 10.95 14.84 1.54
CA ARG A 120 11.67 14.65 0.26
C ARG A 120 12.43 13.33 0.18
N ALA A 121 12.91 12.82 1.32
CA ALA A 121 13.61 11.53 1.40
C ALA A 121 12.63 10.35 1.52
N SER A 122 11.40 10.61 1.98
CA SER A 122 10.34 9.61 2.10
C SER A 122 9.80 9.20 0.73
N LYS A 123 9.38 7.93 0.63
CA LYS A 123 8.80 7.38 -0.59
C LYS A 123 7.28 7.40 -0.51
N PHE A 124 6.66 8.00 -1.54
CA PHE A 124 5.21 8.03 -1.72
C PHE A 124 4.79 7.23 -2.95
N LEU A 125 3.58 6.68 -2.86
CA LEU A 125 2.91 5.96 -3.92
C LEU A 125 1.53 6.60 -4.14
N LYS A 126 1.09 6.65 -5.40
CA LYS A 126 -0.23 7.19 -5.74
C LYS A 126 -1.32 6.25 -5.22
N PHE A 127 -2.29 6.78 -4.49
CA PHE A 127 -3.42 6.01 -3.97
C PHE A 127 -4.74 6.63 -4.41
N GLN A 128 -5.66 5.77 -4.84
CA GLN A 128 -7.01 6.17 -5.21
C GLN A 128 -8.00 5.10 -4.74
N GLU A 129 -9.12 5.55 -4.20
CA GLU A 129 -10.23 4.69 -3.79
C GLU A 129 -11.36 4.84 -4.81
N ALA A 130 -11.93 3.71 -5.27
CA ALA A 130 -13.15 3.73 -6.07
C ALA A 130 -14.20 2.78 -5.49
N LYS A 131 -15.47 3.18 -5.55
CA LYS A 131 -16.60 2.30 -5.25
C LYS A 131 -17.12 1.69 -6.53
N ILE A 132 -17.21 0.36 -6.55
CA ILE A 132 -17.75 -0.43 -7.65
C ILE A 132 -19.08 -1.01 -7.20
N GLN A 133 -20.10 -0.89 -8.03
CA GLN A 133 -21.44 -1.44 -7.80
C GLN A 133 -21.73 -2.55 -8.80
N GLU A 134 -22.58 -3.51 -8.41
CA GLU A 134 -22.97 -4.60 -9.30
C GLU A 134 -23.74 -4.06 -10.51
N LEU A 135 -23.63 -4.75 -11.64
CA LEU A 135 -24.43 -4.47 -12.82
C LEU A 135 -25.91 -4.76 -12.54
N ALA A 136 -26.82 -3.91 -13.01
CA ALA A 136 -28.26 -4.04 -12.76
C ALA A 136 -28.83 -5.40 -13.19
N GLU A 137 -28.28 -5.99 -14.25
CA GLU A 137 -28.64 -7.30 -14.79
C GLU A 137 -28.36 -8.45 -13.81
N HIS A 138 -27.38 -8.30 -12.94
CA HIS A 138 -26.98 -9.31 -11.95
C HIS A 138 -27.73 -9.15 -10.61
N VAL A 139 -28.58 -8.14 -10.46
CA VAL A 139 -29.30 -7.86 -9.22
C VAL A 139 -30.64 -8.62 -9.23
N PRO A 140 -30.89 -9.53 -8.26
CA PRO A 140 -32.17 -10.21 -8.15
C PRO A 140 -33.31 -9.24 -7.84
N LYS A 141 -34.50 -9.54 -8.36
CA LYS A 141 -35.71 -8.74 -8.13
C LYS A 141 -35.95 -8.54 -6.63
N GLY A 142 -36.17 -7.29 -6.22
CA GLY A 142 -36.44 -6.93 -4.82
C GLY A 142 -35.20 -6.72 -3.94
N HIS A 143 -33.98 -6.92 -4.44
CA HIS A 143 -32.76 -6.62 -3.69
C HIS A 143 -32.10 -5.31 -4.14
N ILE A 144 -31.41 -4.66 -3.19
CA ILE A 144 -30.57 -3.48 -3.44
C ILE A 144 -29.21 -3.95 -4.01
N PRO A 145 -28.64 -3.26 -5.01
CA PRO A 145 -27.31 -3.57 -5.52
C PRO A 145 -26.24 -3.43 -4.44
N ARG A 146 -25.32 -4.41 -4.35
CA ARG A 146 -24.18 -4.31 -3.44
C ARG A 146 -23.07 -3.45 -4.04
N SER A 147 -22.26 -2.86 -3.17
CA SER A 147 -21.05 -2.13 -3.56
C SER A 147 -19.83 -2.72 -2.87
N MET A 148 -18.68 -2.63 -3.54
CA MET A 148 -17.38 -3.03 -3.06
C MET A 148 -16.40 -1.88 -3.25
N THR A 149 -15.46 -1.73 -2.33
CA THR A 149 -14.39 -0.72 -2.43
C THR A 149 -13.19 -1.33 -3.14
N GLY A 150 -12.74 -0.69 -4.23
CA GLY A 150 -11.51 -1.00 -4.93
C GLY A 150 -10.41 -0.01 -4.57
N HIS A 151 -9.24 -0.51 -4.24
CA HIS A 151 -8.04 0.25 -3.98
C HIS A 151 -7.11 0.20 -5.19
N PHE A 152 -6.81 1.36 -5.74
CA PHE A 152 -5.90 1.52 -6.87
C PHE A 152 -4.61 2.13 -6.35
N ARG A 153 -3.50 1.44 -6.60
CA ARG A 153 -2.16 1.87 -6.21
C ARG A 153 -1.33 2.13 -7.45
N GLY A 154 -0.47 3.14 -7.35
CA GLY A 154 0.60 3.36 -8.30
C GLY A 154 0.11 3.72 -9.70
N GLU A 155 0.54 2.98 -10.71
CA GLU A 155 0.13 3.19 -12.11
C GLU A 155 -1.34 2.82 -12.40
N MET A 156 -2.00 2.06 -11.52
CA MET A 156 -3.42 1.73 -11.70
C MET A 156 -4.34 2.92 -11.38
N THR A 157 -3.81 3.99 -10.76
CA THR A 157 -4.57 5.21 -10.49
C THR A 157 -4.96 5.96 -11.77
N ARG A 158 -6.12 6.64 -11.76
CA ARG A 158 -6.71 7.40 -12.89
C ARG A 158 -7.14 6.58 -14.11
N LYS A 159 -7.05 5.25 -14.05
CA LYS A 159 -7.50 4.40 -15.17
C LYS A 159 -9.02 4.23 -15.25
N VAL A 160 -9.71 4.44 -14.14
CA VAL A 160 -11.16 4.31 -14.04
C VAL A 160 -11.82 5.64 -13.76
N ALA A 161 -12.98 5.89 -14.37
CA ALA A 161 -13.81 7.04 -14.10
C ALA A 161 -15.21 6.61 -13.63
N PRO A 162 -15.94 7.48 -12.90
CA PRO A 162 -17.34 7.23 -12.57
C PRO A 162 -18.17 7.02 -13.83
N GLY A 163 -19.03 6.00 -13.84
CA GLY A 163 -19.85 5.57 -14.97
C GLY A 163 -19.21 4.50 -15.85
N ASP A 164 -17.90 4.24 -15.73
CA ASP A 164 -17.22 3.21 -16.51
C ASP A 164 -17.68 1.80 -16.07
N VAL A 165 -18.00 0.95 -17.05
CA VAL A 165 -18.26 -0.49 -16.84
C VAL A 165 -16.96 -1.24 -17.03
N VAL A 166 -16.44 -1.80 -15.94
CA VAL A 166 -15.10 -2.37 -15.88
C VAL A 166 -15.10 -3.77 -15.29
N GLU A 167 -14.12 -4.55 -15.71
CA GLU A 167 -13.70 -5.76 -15.02
C GLU A 167 -12.42 -5.46 -14.26
N LEU A 168 -12.44 -5.72 -12.96
CA LEU A 168 -11.27 -5.56 -12.11
C LEU A 168 -10.79 -6.93 -11.67
N SER A 169 -9.49 -7.14 -11.78
CA SER A 169 -8.81 -8.29 -11.20
C SER A 169 -7.92 -7.81 -10.06
N GLY A 170 -8.01 -8.48 -8.92
CA GLY A 170 -7.35 -8.02 -7.71
C GLY A 170 -7.43 -9.04 -6.57
N ILE A 171 -6.72 -8.75 -5.50
CA ILE A 171 -6.72 -9.60 -4.31
C ILE A 171 -7.77 -9.09 -3.34
N PHE A 172 -8.68 -9.96 -2.91
CA PHE A 172 -9.73 -9.59 -1.96
C PHE A 172 -9.17 -9.63 -0.53
N LEU A 173 -9.11 -8.49 0.15
CA LEU A 173 -8.45 -8.35 1.45
C LEU A 173 -9.37 -7.70 2.49
N PRO A 174 -9.22 -8.06 3.78
CA PRO A 174 -9.92 -7.40 4.86
C PRO A 174 -9.20 -6.11 5.30
N ILE A 175 -9.97 -5.17 5.82
CA ILE A 175 -9.51 -3.96 6.49
C ILE A 175 -9.84 -4.12 7.96
N PRO A 176 -8.85 -4.33 8.83
CA PRO A 176 -9.10 -4.36 10.26
C PRO A 176 -9.52 -2.95 10.72
N TYR A 177 -10.53 -2.87 11.58
CA TYR A 177 -10.82 -1.64 12.28
C TYR A 177 -9.73 -1.35 13.32
N THR A 178 -9.40 -0.07 13.50
CA THR A 178 -8.43 0.38 14.50
C THR A 178 -9.09 1.29 15.54
N GLY A 179 -8.47 1.37 16.73
CA GLY A 179 -8.93 2.22 17.84
C GLY A 179 -10.31 1.84 18.39
N PHE A 180 -11.09 2.84 18.80
CA PHE A 180 -12.43 2.64 19.41
C PHE A 180 -13.42 1.88 18.51
N ARG A 181 -13.23 1.93 17.18
CA ARG A 181 -14.06 1.16 16.24
C ARG A 181 -13.80 -0.34 16.33
N ALA A 182 -12.56 -0.74 16.59
CA ALA A 182 -12.20 -2.16 16.78
C ALA A 182 -12.92 -2.76 17.99
N MET A 183 -12.99 -2.01 19.10
CA MET A 183 -13.63 -2.46 20.33
C MET A 183 -15.14 -2.72 20.16
N ARG A 184 -15.81 -1.95 19.28
CA ARG A 184 -17.24 -2.13 18.98
C ARG A 184 -17.51 -3.19 17.90
N ALA A 185 -16.64 -3.28 16.91
CA ALA A 185 -16.82 -4.17 15.77
C ALA A 185 -16.42 -5.64 16.06
N GLY A 186 -15.65 -5.89 17.12
CA GLY A 186 -15.17 -7.23 17.45
C GLY A 186 -14.29 -7.80 16.34
N LEU A 187 -14.70 -8.94 15.78
CA LEU A 187 -13.99 -9.62 14.67
C LEU A 187 -14.52 -9.25 13.28
N VAL A 188 -15.49 -8.34 13.19
CA VAL A 188 -16.01 -7.87 11.90
C VAL A 188 -14.96 -6.99 11.24
N ALA A 189 -14.69 -7.24 9.96
CA ALA A 189 -13.80 -6.44 9.15
C ALA A 189 -14.52 -5.99 7.88
N ASP A 190 -14.26 -4.74 7.46
CA ASP A 190 -14.61 -4.31 6.11
C ASP A 190 -13.70 -5.03 5.11
N THR A 191 -14.12 -5.09 3.86
CA THR A 191 -13.33 -5.72 2.79
C THR A 191 -13.12 -4.76 1.64
N TYR A 192 -12.02 -4.96 0.94
CA TYR A 192 -11.69 -4.20 -0.26
C TYR A 192 -10.99 -5.11 -1.26
N LEU A 193 -11.06 -4.71 -2.53
CA LEU A 193 -10.30 -5.32 -3.59
C LEU A 193 -9.04 -4.50 -3.83
N GLU A 194 -7.86 -5.08 -3.60
CA GLU A 194 -6.60 -4.49 -4.04
C GLU A 194 -6.45 -4.75 -5.55
N VAL A 195 -6.64 -3.70 -6.35
CA VAL A 195 -6.75 -3.82 -7.80
C VAL A 195 -5.37 -4.00 -8.41
N MET A 196 -5.22 -5.11 -9.14
CA MET A 196 -3.98 -5.47 -9.84
C MET A 196 -4.06 -5.18 -11.33
N SER A 197 -5.22 -5.41 -11.96
CA SER A 197 -5.42 -5.09 -13.36
C SER A 197 -6.88 -4.72 -13.64
N ASP A 198 -7.06 -3.73 -14.50
CA ASP A 198 -8.34 -3.27 -15.02
C ASP A 198 -8.53 -3.67 -16.49
N THR A 199 -9.77 -3.91 -16.90
CA THR A 199 -10.17 -4.12 -18.29
C THR A 199 -11.51 -3.43 -18.52
N HIS A 200 -11.59 -2.57 -19.54
CA HIS A 200 -12.80 -1.80 -19.85
C HIS A 200 -13.63 -2.54 -20.90
N PHE A 201 -14.95 -2.69 -20.66
CA PHE A 201 -15.84 -3.35 -21.62
C PHE A 201 -16.08 -2.49 -22.87
N LYS A 202 -16.16 -1.17 -22.71
CA LYS A 202 -16.20 -0.23 -23.82
C LYS A 202 -14.85 0.46 -23.90
N LYS A 203 -14.13 0.25 -25.00
CA LYS A 203 -12.98 1.11 -25.33
C LYS A 203 -13.53 2.53 -25.44
N LYS A 204 -13.03 3.46 -24.63
CA LYS A 204 -13.24 4.89 -24.89
C LYS A 204 -12.67 5.13 -26.30
N TYR A 205 -13.55 5.42 -27.25
CA TYR A 205 -13.12 5.99 -28.52
C TYR A 205 -12.49 7.33 -28.14
N GLY A 206 -11.16 7.39 -28.20
CA GLY A 206 -10.45 8.64 -28.00
C GLY A 206 -10.86 9.61 -29.09
N VAL A 207 -11.21 10.83 -28.65
CA VAL A 207 -11.00 12.04 -29.45
C VAL A 207 -9.52 12.39 -29.33
#